data_AF-A0A6J8BBD4-F1
#
_entry.id   AF-A0A6J8BBD4-F1
#
_cell.length_a   1.000
_cell.length_b   1.000
_cell.length_c   1.000
_cell.angle_alpha   90.00
_cell.angle_beta   90.00
_cell.angle_gamma   90.00
#
_symmetry.space_group_name_H-M   'P 1'
#
loop_
_entity.id
_entity.type
_entity.pdbx_description
1 polymer ?
#
loop_
_entity_poly.entity_id
_entity_poly.type
_entity_poly.pdbx_seq_one_letter_code
_entity_poly.pdbx_strand_id
1 'polypeptide(L)'
;MKGIVVSILMTIPILTSAFYTRQSPDRRTYTHESITEVGTLQALSSYIWKNKLKQVGSEISAVEVFYEKDATSKIEMGKSINAIVQAIADTQVEKKDIAYVHCHADQILLAHQHVISCRDKLSQLKNDVVELRKQLGECLYTVQLFYSNTNWVEMYGEVPYEDFGIKGKRLMAVALPEEDTCKDVKNTDLNCGQNIIVKDKLTSGYHHGRGNTKPTRPQGATTGKCSHGGPNDESRKMVAKCGINKETFIERLSPHHYLHRRAYLSAVAATKDFLIMEDTGILSLLGNKTFDEIFHIKTRKDLSLAFVIDYSGSMKEEIAAVKERTIQHVTATIGSDNEPADYVLSLFNDPVTMNEAFVFRDGYEIIKKIDSIKVDGGGDCPEFAADGILKGTIYHTSKEEINVVLDAIIEKTFPVAEVIVDSFEWSLTSDDNTMFVVDSTVTVLKVAVCCPGEDSGVELFYPNGTKETFASRLSRKLVTNRKEVIISLQHPPPGRYNLERSLPYKWSVNITAQSPVKLETEIFEYTESGALPILKGSPIAGKNYTFYVNIYNLGENGTCNDLILTDILGNALFNIPIIQTTTLMAVRCAAIFTTPNQV
;
A
#
# COMPACT_ATOMS: atom_id res chain seq x y z
N MET A 1 -7.77 34.96 -7.37
CA MET A 1 -8.05 33.70 -6.66
C MET A 1 -7.94 32.58 -7.68
N LYS A 2 -6.75 31.94 -7.76
CA LYS A 2 -6.48 30.85 -8.71
C LYS A 2 -6.41 29.55 -7.90
N GLY A 3 -7.23 28.58 -8.30
CA GLY A 3 -7.39 27.29 -7.63
C GLY A 3 -6.23 26.33 -7.90
N ILE A 4 -6.07 25.40 -6.96
CA ILE A 4 -5.08 24.32 -6.90
C ILE A 4 -5.24 23.35 -8.09
N VAL A 5 -4.13 22.85 -8.66
CA VAL A 5 -4.08 21.86 -9.75
C VAL A 5 -3.38 20.58 -9.24
N VAL A 6 -3.93 19.39 -9.56
CA VAL A 6 -3.39 18.08 -9.15
C VAL A 6 -3.23 17.19 -10.39
N SER A 7 -2.07 16.52 -10.54
CA SER A 7 -1.73 15.65 -11.68
C SER A 7 -1.57 14.18 -11.26
N ILE A 8 -2.06 13.24 -12.08
CA ILE A 8 -2.04 11.78 -11.84
C ILE A 8 -1.42 11.06 -13.05
N LEU A 9 -0.54 10.07 -12.80
CA LEU A 9 0.15 9.25 -13.81
C LEU A 9 -0.41 7.80 -13.80
N MET A 10 -0.61 7.15 -14.97
CA MET A 10 -1.06 5.75 -15.01
C MET A 10 -0.48 4.95 -16.21
N THR A 11 -0.19 3.67 -15.97
CA THR A 11 0.35 2.68 -16.94
C THR A 11 -0.62 1.50 -17.06
N ILE A 12 -0.88 0.97 -18.27
CA ILE A 12 -1.90 -0.07 -18.52
C ILE A 12 -1.26 -1.36 -19.08
N PRO A 13 -1.37 -2.51 -18.38
CA PRO A 13 -1.21 -3.82 -18.99
C PRO A 13 -2.57 -4.40 -19.43
N ILE A 14 -2.63 -4.90 -20.67
CA ILE A 14 -3.75 -5.67 -21.20
C ILE A 14 -3.69 -7.08 -20.60
N LEU A 15 -4.56 -7.40 -19.64
CA LEU A 15 -4.67 -8.75 -19.09
C LEU A 15 -5.64 -9.59 -19.92
N THR A 16 -5.09 -10.64 -20.53
CA THR A 16 -5.86 -11.76 -21.07
C THR A 16 -5.91 -12.84 -19.97
N SER A 17 -7.10 -13.40 -19.70
CA SER A 17 -7.32 -14.68 -18.96
C SER A 17 -6.61 -14.86 -17.61
N ALA A 18 -6.94 -14.02 -16.62
CA ALA A 18 -6.70 -14.31 -15.20
C ALA A 18 -7.77 -13.60 -14.37
N PHE A 19 -7.92 -13.95 -13.08
CA PHE A 19 -8.66 -13.07 -12.16
C PHE A 19 -8.09 -11.64 -12.30
N TYR A 20 -8.95 -10.64 -12.20
CA TYR A 20 -8.48 -9.27 -12.18
C TYR A 20 -7.54 -9.10 -10.98
N THR A 21 -6.42 -8.44 -11.17
CA THR A 21 -5.43 -8.23 -10.09
C THR A 21 -5.99 -7.33 -9.01
N ARG A 22 -6.58 -6.19 -9.39
CA ARG A 22 -7.14 -5.20 -8.47
C ARG A 22 -8.61 -4.86 -8.72
N GLN A 23 -8.96 -4.45 -9.93
CA GLN A 23 -10.33 -4.03 -10.25
C GLN A 23 -10.93 -4.84 -11.40
N SER A 24 -12.16 -5.31 -11.20
CA SER A 24 -12.99 -5.87 -12.26
C SER A 24 -14.02 -4.85 -12.76
N PRO A 25 -14.30 -4.80 -14.08
CA PRO A 25 -15.45 -4.07 -14.62
C PRO A 25 -16.81 -4.65 -14.19
N ASP A 26 -16.86 -5.92 -13.74
CA ASP A 26 -18.07 -6.51 -13.13
C ASP A 26 -17.91 -6.56 -11.61
N ARG A 27 -18.76 -5.82 -10.89
CA ARG A 27 -18.74 -5.74 -9.41
C ARG A 27 -18.96 -7.07 -8.70
N ARG A 28 -19.47 -8.09 -9.40
CA ARG A 28 -19.63 -9.44 -8.85
C ARG A 28 -18.31 -10.21 -8.89
N THR A 29 -17.43 -9.92 -9.83
CA THR A 29 -16.16 -10.64 -10.02
C THR A 29 -15.18 -10.30 -8.91
N TYR A 30 -14.81 -11.33 -8.15
CA TYR A 30 -13.77 -11.24 -7.15
C TYR A 30 -12.40 -11.18 -7.83
N THR A 31 -11.45 -10.48 -7.20
CA THR A 31 -10.10 -10.21 -7.72
C THR A 31 -9.04 -10.93 -6.88
N HIS A 32 -7.83 -11.07 -7.42
CA HIS A 32 -6.68 -11.55 -6.64
C HIS A 32 -6.42 -10.69 -5.40
N GLU A 33 -6.59 -9.36 -5.52
CA GLU A 33 -6.60 -8.44 -4.38
C GLU A 33 -7.61 -8.89 -3.33
N SER A 34 -8.89 -9.07 -3.70
CA SER A 34 -9.92 -9.48 -2.73
C SER A 34 -9.69 -10.86 -2.11
N ILE A 35 -9.11 -11.82 -2.86
CA ILE A 35 -8.76 -13.14 -2.33
C ILE A 35 -7.66 -12.99 -1.27
N THR A 36 -6.63 -12.21 -1.60
CA THR A 36 -5.45 -12.02 -0.77
C THR A 36 -5.78 -11.23 0.49
N GLU A 37 -6.54 -10.13 0.36
CA GLU A 37 -6.98 -9.32 1.50
C GLU A 37 -7.82 -10.15 2.46
N VAL A 38 -8.88 -10.82 1.96
CA VAL A 38 -9.79 -11.58 2.82
C VAL A 38 -9.07 -12.79 3.45
N GLY A 39 -8.32 -13.56 2.67
CA GLY A 39 -7.57 -14.71 3.18
C GLY A 39 -6.51 -14.33 4.21
N THR A 40 -5.79 -13.22 3.96
CA THR A 40 -4.79 -12.69 4.90
C THR A 40 -5.45 -12.18 6.17
N LEU A 41 -6.50 -11.36 6.07
CA LEU A 41 -7.20 -10.84 7.25
C LEU A 41 -7.78 -11.97 8.11
N GLN A 42 -8.34 -13.02 7.50
CA GLN A 42 -8.78 -14.20 8.24
C GLN A 42 -7.62 -14.91 8.95
N ALA A 43 -6.47 -15.05 8.28
CA ALA A 43 -5.27 -15.64 8.88
C ALA A 43 -4.76 -14.80 10.07
N LEU A 44 -4.67 -13.48 9.91
CA LEU A 44 -4.26 -12.55 10.96
C LEU A 44 -5.22 -12.58 12.15
N SER A 45 -6.52 -12.62 11.89
CA SER A 45 -7.54 -12.73 12.94
C SER A 45 -7.37 -14.01 13.77
N SER A 46 -7.21 -15.15 13.10
CA SER A 46 -6.92 -16.43 13.76
C SER A 46 -5.63 -16.38 14.57
N TYR A 47 -4.57 -15.79 14.01
CA TYR A 47 -3.25 -15.69 14.64
C TYR A 47 -3.28 -14.83 15.91
N ILE A 48 -3.84 -13.62 15.83
CA ILE A 48 -3.99 -12.69 16.97
C ILE A 48 -4.80 -13.34 18.08
N TRP A 49 -5.92 -13.97 17.72
CA TRP A 49 -6.82 -14.64 18.65
C TRP A 49 -6.14 -15.79 19.39
N LYS A 50 -5.55 -16.74 18.64
CA LYS A 50 -4.94 -17.95 19.22
C LYS A 50 -3.74 -17.63 20.09
N ASN A 51 -2.91 -16.65 19.71
CA ASN A 51 -1.74 -16.24 20.47
C ASN A 51 -2.06 -15.25 21.61
N LYS A 52 -3.33 -14.85 21.76
CA LYS A 52 -3.77 -13.90 22.80
C LYS A 52 -2.94 -12.60 22.79
N LEU A 53 -2.63 -12.09 21.60
CA LEU A 53 -1.81 -10.88 21.45
C LEU A 53 -2.53 -9.62 21.99
N LYS A 54 -3.84 -9.71 22.17
CA LYS A 54 -4.69 -8.76 22.88
C LYS A 54 -5.89 -9.50 23.47
N GLN A 55 -6.45 -9.03 24.57
CA GLN A 55 -7.77 -9.50 25.00
C GLN A 55 -8.84 -9.10 23.98
N VAL A 56 -9.42 -10.10 23.32
CA VAL A 56 -10.50 -9.93 22.35
C VAL A 56 -11.65 -10.85 22.76
N GLY A 57 -12.90 -10.50 22.43
CA GLY A 57 -14.08 -11.35 22.69
C GLY A 57 -14.40 -12.40 21.62
N SER A 58 -13.96 -12.20 20.36
CA SER A 58 -14.11 -13.19 19.29
C SER A 58 -12.95 -13.17 18.28
N GLU A 59 -12.71 -14.31 17.61
CA GLU A 59 -11.71 -14.40 16.54
C GLU A 59 -12.02 -13.45 15.38
N ILE A 60 -13.30 -13.28 15.01
CA ILE A 60 -13.72 -12.45 13.86
C ILE A 60 -13.38 -10.98 14.07
N SER A 61 -13.50 -10.49 15.31
CA SER A 61 -13.21 -9.10 15.66
C SER A 61 -11.73 -8.85 15.99
N ALA A 62 -10.86 -9.87 15.92
CA ALA A 62 -9.51 -9.79 16.47
C ALA A 62 -8.64 -8.74 15.79
N VAL A 63 -8.62 -8.65 14.46
CA VAL A 63 -7.87 -7.59 13.76
C VAL A 63 -8.40 -6.20 14.10
N GLU A 64 -9.72 -6.01 14.09
CA GLU A 64 -10.32 -4.70 14.38
C GLU A 64 -10.02 -4.23 15.80
N VAL A 65 -10.22 -5.11 16.79
CA VAL A 65 -9.95 -4.82 18.20
C VAL A 65 -8.45 -4.64 18.44
N PHE A 66 -7.59 -5.42 17.77
CA PHE A 66 -6.13 -5.29 17.90
C PHE A 66 -5.67 -3.87 17.57
N TYR A 67 -6.14 -3.32 16.45
CA TYR A 67 -5.72 -2.02 15.92
C TYR A 67 -6.60 -0.81 16.30
N GLU A 68 -7.67 -0.98 17.11
CA GLU A 68 -8.67 0.05 17.43
C GLU A 68 -8.07 1.43 17.82
N LYS A 69 -6.97 1.42 18.58
CA LYS A 69 -6.29 2.64 19.08
C LYS A 69 -4.91 2.86 18.47
N ASP A 70 -4.57 2.11 17.42
CA ASP A 70 -3.28 2.17 16.73
C ASP A 70 -3.51 2.27 15.20
N ALA A 71 -4.02 3.43 14.79
CA ALA A 71 -4.29 3.70 13.38
C ALA A 71 -3.02 3.64 12.52
N THR A 72 -1.86 3.99 13.08
CA THR A 72 -0.57 3.95 12.37
C THR A 72 -0.18 2.52 12.04
N SER A 73 -0.14 1.61 13.01
CA SER A 73 0.19 0.20 12.74
C SER A 73 -0.88 -0.47 11.85
N LYS A 74 -2.14 -0.04 11.94
CA LYS A 74 -3.20 -0.49 11.02
C LYS A 74 -2.90 -0.13 9.56
N ILE A 75 -2.44 1.11 9.33
CA ILE A 75 -2.04 1.59 8.00
C ILE A 75 -0.83 0.80 7.49
N GLU A 76 0.18 0.55 8.32
CA GLU A 76 1.37 -0.23 7.94
C GLU A 76 1.05 -1.71 7.65
N MET A 77 0.15 -2.33 8.40
CA MET A 77 -0.42 -3.65 8.06
C MET A 77 -1.11 -3.61 6.69
N GLY A 78 -1.95 -2.59 6.45
CA GLY A 78 -2.61 -2.40 5.15
C GLY A 78 -1.62 -2.26 3.99
N LYS A 79 -0.56 -1.47 4.16
CA LYS A 79 0.55 -1.35 3.19
C LYS A 79 1.25 -2.68 2.95
N SER A 80 1.43 -3.49 3.99
CA SER A 80 2.05 -4.81 3.90
C SER A 80 1.22 -5.77 3.06
N ILE A 81 -0.10 -5.81 3.28
CA ILE A 81 -1.03 -6.59 2.48
C ILE A 81 -1.02 -6.09 1.03
N ASN A 82 -1.07 -4.77 0.81
CA ASN A 82 -1.04 -4.20 -0.54
C ASN A 82 0.27 -4.50 -1.28
N ALA A 83 1.41 -4.58 -0.58
CA ALA A 83 2.66 -5.01 -1.19
C ALA A 83 2.60 -6.46 -1.71
N ILE A 84 1.94 -7.37 -0.97
CA ILE A 84 1.71 -8.75 -1.42
C ILE A 84 0.75 -8.76 -2.62
N VAL A 85 -0.33 -7.96 -2.59
CA VAL A 85 -1.25 -7.80 -3.72
C VAL A 85 -0.52 -7.26 -4.96
N GLN A 86 0.38 -6.30 -4.79
CA GLN A 86 1.19 -5.77 -5.89
C GLN A 86 2.09 -6.87 -6.46
N ALA A 87 2.77 -7.65 -5.61
CA ALA A 87 3.61 -8.75 -6.06
C ALA A 87 2.83 -9.84 -6.81
N ILE A 88 1.58 -10.11 -6.42
CA ILE A 88 0.67 -10.97 -7.19
C ILE A 88 0.39 -10.37 -8.58
N ALA A 89 0.10 -9.07 -8.64
CA ALA A 89 -0.15 -8.38 -9.91
C ALA A 89 1.09 -8.39 -10.83
N ASP A 90 2.27 -8.19 -10.25
CA ASP A 90 3.54 -8.23 -10.97
C ASP A 90 3.80 -9.65 -11.49
N THR A 91 3.57 -10.68 -10.66
CA THR A 91 3.71 -12.09 -11.06
C THR A 91 2.83 -12.42 -12.26
N GLN A 92 1.59 -11.96 -12.27
CA GLN A 92 0.66 -12.16 -13.39
C GLN A 92 1.19 -11.57 -14.70
N VAL A 93 1.81 -10.39 -14.66
CA VAL A 93 2.37 -9.70 -15.83
C VAL A 93 3.69 -10.34 -16.26
N GLU A 94 4.61 -10.55 -15.33
CA GLU A 94 5.96 -11.07 -15.58
C GLU A 94 5.95 -12.53 -16.03
N LYS A 95 5.00 -13.33 -15.51
CA LYS A 95 4.89 -14.77 -15.79
C LYS A 95 3.71 -15.09 -16.71
N LYS A 96 3.22 -14.12 -17.49
CA LYS A 96 2.02 -14.25 -18.34
C LYS A 96 2.05 -15.45 -19.29
N ASP A 97 3.23 -15.88 -19.75
CA ASP A 97 3.40 -16.95 -20.73
C ASP A 97 3.78 -18.31 -20.11
N ILE A 98 3.87 -18.40 -18.78
CA ILE A 98 4.34 -19.60 -18.07
C ILE A 98 3.16 -20.46 -17.59
N ALA A 99 2.85 -21.54 -18.32
CA ALA A 99 1.64 -22.34 -18.10
C ALA A 99 1.46 -22.84 -16.64
N TYR A 100 2.51 -23.39 -16.03
CA TYR A 100 2.41 -23.93 -14.67
C TYR A 100 2.17 -22.87 -13.59
N VAL A 101 2.61 -21.62 -13.79
CA VAL A 101 2.34 -20.52 -12.83
C VAL A 101 0.84 -20.21 -12.81
N HIS A 102 0.17 -20.37 -13.96
CA HIS A 102 -1.28 -20.20 -14.13
C HIS A 102 -2.09 -21.49 -13.94
N CYS A 103 -1.43 -22.59 -13.55
CA CYS A 103 -2.03 -23.93 -13.45
C CYS A 103 -2.67 -24.43 -14.76
N HIS A 104 -2.18 -24.02 -15.93
CA HIS A 104 -2.71 -24.40 -17.25
C HIS A 104 -2.12 -25.70 -17.81
N ALA A 105 -2.75 -26.21 -18.86
CA ALA A 105 -2.24 -27.25 -19.76
C ALA A 105 -1.82 -28.56 -19.05
N ASP A 106 -2.59 -28.98 -18.05
CA ASP A 106 -2.32 -30.13 -17.19
C ASP A 106 -0.93 -30.10 -16.51
N GLN A 107 -0.26 -28.94 -16.43
CA GLN A 107 1.04 -28.78 -15.75
C GLN A 107 0.91 -28.66 -14.21
N ILE A 108 -0.10 -29.30 -13.62
CA ILE A 108 -0.43 -29.18 -12.21
C ILE A 108 0.69 -29.71 -11.30
N LEU A 109 1.39 -30.77 -11.74
CA LEU A 109 2.57 -31.27 -11.01
C LEU A 109 3.72 -30.26 -11.02
N LEU A 110 3.93 -29.54 -12.12
CA LEU A 110 4.94 -28.47 -12.19
C LEU A 110 4.53 -27.27 -11.34
N ALA A 111 3.25 -26.92 -11.33
CA ALA A 111 2.70 -25.88 -10.45
C ALA A 111 2.92 -26.22 -8.97
N HIS A 112 2.67 -27.47 -8.58
CA HIS A 112 2.94 -27.98 -7.24
C HIS A 112 4.42 -27.88 -6.87
N GLN A 113 5.33 -28.30 -7.76
CA GLN A 113 6.78 -28.16 -7.53
C GLN A 113 7.22 -26.69 -7.48
N HIS A 114 6.62 -25.83 -8.29
CA HIS A 114 6.88 -24.40 -8.26
C HIS A 114 6.51 -23.78 -6.90
N VAL A 115 5.33 -24.11 -6.35
CA VAL A 115 4.91 -23.63 -5.03
C VAL A 115 5.81 -24.18 -3.92
N ILE A 116 6.26 -25.44 -4.01
CA ILE A 116 7.25 -25.99 -3.07
C ILE A 116 8.55 -25.20 -3.13
N SER A 117 9.07 -24.93 -4.33
CA SER A 117 10.30 -24.14 -4.50
C SER A 117 10.13 -22.72 -3.96
N CYS A 118 8.96 -22.13 -4.18
CA CYS A 118 8.60 -20.81 -3.67
C CYS A 118 8.64 -20.77 -2.13
N ARG A 119 8.09 -21.79 -1.46
CA ARG A 119 8.17 -21.98 0.00
C ARG A 119 9.60 -22.17 0.49
N ASP A 120 10.41 -22.97 -0.20
CA ASP A 120 11.82 -23.16 0.13
C ASP A 120 12.57 -21.81 0.05
N LYS A 121 12.28 -20.95 -0.93
CA LYS A 121 12.86 -19.59 -1.00
C LYS A 121 12.41 -18.67 0.13
N LEU A 122 11.14 -18.70 0.55
CA LEU A 122 10.68 -17.92 1.70
C LEU A 122 11.50 -18.23 2.95
N SER A 123 11.87 -19.49 3.16
CA SER A 123 12.71 -19.88 4.30
C SER A 123 14.13 -19.29 4.29
N GLN A 124 14.62 -18.90 3.11
CA GLN A 124 15.96 -18.30 2.91
C GLN A 124 15.95 -16.78 3.07
N LEU A 125 14.77 -16.15 2.97
CA LEU A 125 14.60 -14.70 2.96
C LEU A 125 14.22 -14.12 4.34
N LYS A 126 14.35 -14.88 5.44
CA LYS A 126 13.85 -14.49 6.79
C LYS A 126 14.24 -13.09 7.28
N ASN A 127 15.33 -12.52 6.77
CA ASN A 127 15.84 -11.21 7.18
C ASN A 127 15.53 -10.08 6.18
N ASP A 128 14.85 -10.36 5.07
CA ASP A 128 14.45 -9.38 4.06
C ASP A 128 12.93 -9.40 3.88
N VAL A 129 12.25 -8.59 4.69
CA VAL A 129 10.78 -8.52 4.74
C VAL A 129 10.19 -8.03 3.41
N VAL A 130 10.90 -7.17 2.68
CA VAL A 130 10.42 -6.64 1.39
C VAL A 130 10.42 -7.75 0.34
N GLU A 131 11.54 -8.48 0.22
CA GLU A 131 11.64 -9.59 -0.72
C GLU A 131 10.77 -10.78 -0.28
N LEU A 132 10.57 -11.00 1.02
CA LEU A 132 9.61 -11.98 1.55
C LEU A 132 8.19 -11.72 1.05
N ARG A 133 7.71 -10.48 1.14
CA ARG A 133 6.36 -10.12 0.65
C ARG A 133 6.23 -10.33 -0.85
N LYS A 134 7.28 -10.00 -1.61
CA LYS A 134 7.32 -10.25 -3.06
C LYS A 134 7.25 -11.74 -3.38
N GLN A 135 8.10 -12.54 -2.75
CA GLN A 135 8.13 -13.99 -2.94
C GLN A 135 6.83 -14.65 -2.48
N LEU A 136 6.22 -14.16 -1.39
CA LEU A 136 4.92 -14.62 -0.90
C LEU A 136 3.81 -14.35 -1.92
N GLY A 137 3.81 -13.18 -2.55
CA GLY A 137 2.88 -12.85 -3.63
C GLY A 137 3.02 -13.81 -4.82
N GLU A 138 4.24 -14.13 -5.24
CA GLU A 138 4.49 -15.13 -6.30
C GLU A 138 3.90 -16.50 -5.92
N CYS A 139 4.11 -16.97 -4.68
CA CYS A 139 3.57 -18.26 -4.23
C CYS A 139 2.04 -18.26 -4.26
N LEU A 140 1.44 -17.23 -3.68
CA LEU A 140 -0.01 -17.11 -3.54
C LEU A 140 -0.70 -17.00 -4.90
N TYR A 141 -0.07 -16.35 -5.88
CA TYR A 141 -0.63 -16.26 -7.23
C TYR A 141 -0.95 -17.65 -7.83
N THR A 142 0.02 -18.56 -7.82
CA THR A 142 -0.17 -19.92 -8.34
C THR A 142 -1.15 -20.73 -7.48
N VAL A 143 -1.11 -20.59 -6.14
CA VAL A 143 -2.06 -21.24 -5.23
C VAL A 143 -3.50 -20.81 -5.54
N GLN A 144 -3.73 -19.53 -5.80
CA GLN A 144 -5.06 -18.99 -6.09
C GLN A 144 -5.57 -19.45 -7.47
N LEU A 145 -4.71 -19.47 -8.49
CA LEU A 145 -5.10 -19.91 -9.84
C LEU A 145 -5.40 -21.40 -9.97
N PHE A 146 -4.92 -22.24 -9.04
CA PHE A 146 -5.29 -23.64 -8.99
C PHE A 146 -6.81 -23.84 -8.99
N TYR A 147 -7.56 -23.00 -8.25
CA TYR A 147 -9.00 -23.18 -8.06
C TYR A 147 -9.85 -22.68 -9.24
N SER A 148 -9.36 -21.73 -10.03
CA SER A 148 -10.08 -21.27 -11.22
C SER A 148 -9.77 -22.08 -12.46
N ASN A 149 -8.57 -22.66 -12.54
CA ASN A 149 -8.03 -23.16 -13.80
C ASN A 149 -7.95 -24.71 -13.85
N THR A 150 -8.22 -25.39 -12.73
CA THR A 150 -8.34 -26.85 -12.64
C THR A 150 -9.78 -27.31 -12.43
N ASN A 151 -10.02 -28.63 -12.37
CA ASN A 151 -11.31 -29.25 -12.04
C ASN A 151 -11.56 -29.46 -10.53
N TRP A 152 -10.72 -28.92 -9.64
CA TRP A 152 -10.82 -29.19 -8.21
C TRP A 152 -12.18 -28.80 -7.62
N VAL A 153 -12.65 -27.60 -7.93
CA VAL A 153 -13.90 -27.02 -7.40
C VAL A 153 -15.12 -27.79 -7.90
N GLU A 154 -15.05 -28.34 -9.11
CA GLU A 154 -16.06 -29.21 -9.69
C GLU A 154 -16.18 -30.54 -8.93
N MET A 155 -15.08 -31.08 -8.41
CA MET A 155 -15.04 -32.35 -7.70
C MET A 155 -15.35 -32.21 -6.20
N TYR A 156 -14.78 -31.20 -5.54
CA TYR A 156 -14.77 -31.10 -4.08
C TYR A 156 -15.48 -29.86 -3.52
N GLY A 157 -15.93 -28.95 -4.39
CA GLY A 157 -16.63 -27.74 -3.95
C GLY A 157 -15.71 -26.72 -3.31
N GLU A 158 -16.17 -26.11 -2.22
CA GLU A 158 -15.57 -24.92 -1.58
C GLU A 158 -14.52 -25.30 -0.52
N VAL A 159 -13.64 -26.26 -0.82
CA VAL A 159 -12.60 -26.74 0.11
C VAL A 159 -11.20 -26.58 -0.49
N PRO A 160 -10.20 -26.17 0.33
CA PRO A 160 -8.82 -26.09 -0.13
C PRO A 160 -8.23 -27.49 -0.35
N TYR A 161 -7.27 -27.60 -1.26
CA TYR A 161 -6.49 -28.81 -1.45
C TYR A 161 -5.22 -28.79 -0.60
N GLU A 162 -5.30 -29.36 0.60
CA GLU A 162 -4.24 -29.29 1.62
C GLU A 162 -2.88 -29.85 1.17
N ASP A 163 -2.84 -30.76 0.18
CA ASP A 163 -1.59 -31.34 -0.32
C ASP A 163 -0.91 -30.48 -1.41
N PHE A 164 -1.61 -29.52 -2.02
CA PHE A 164 -1.05 -28.70 -3.09
C PHE A 164 0.04 -27.75 -2.57
N GLY A 165 1.22 -27.76 -3.21
CA GLY A 165 2.38 -26.98 -2.79
C GLY A 165 3.08 -27.46 -1.51
N ILE A 166 2.72 -28.62 -0.94
CA ILE A 166 3.35 -29.14 0.27
C ILE A 166 4.43 -30.17 -0.07
N LYS A 167 5.64 -29.95 0.45
CA LYS A 167 6.80 -30.83 0.23
C LYS A 167 6.53 -32.24 0.75
N GLY A 168 6.82 -33.24 -0.10
CA GLY A 168 6.65 -34.65 0.24
C GLY A 168 5.20 -35.17 0.15
N LYS A 169 4.21 -34.31 -0.12
CA LYS A 169 2.84 -34.75 -0.37
C LYS A 169 2.69 -35.22 -1.80
N ARG A 170 1.89 -36.28 -1.99
CA ARG A 170 1.58 -36.84 -3.31
C ARG A 170 0.21 -36.34 -3.73
N LEU A 171 0.16 -35.65 -4.86
CA LEU A 171 -1.11 -35.23 -5.44
C LEU A 171 -1.88 -36.41 -6.03
N MET A 172 -3.21 -36.29 -6.04
CA MET A 172 -4.10 -36.94 -6.99
C MET A 172 -3.49 -36.98 -8.39
N ALA A 173 -3.67 -38.10 -9.09
CA ALA A 173 -3.18 -38.29 -10.44
C ALA A 173 -3.67 -37.17 -11.37
N VAL A 174 -2.76 -36.61 -12.16
CA VAL A 174 -3.08 -35.67 -13.23
C VAL A 174 -3.31 -36.46 -14.51
N ALA A 175 -4.32 -36.09 -15.29
CA ALA A 175 -4.67 -36.80 -16.53
C ALA A 175 -3.53 -36.73 -17.57
N LEU A 176 -3.19 -37.87 -18.17
CA LEU A 176 -2.13 -37.98 -19.19
C LEU A 176 -2.55 -37.32 -20.52
N PRO A 177 -1.63 -36.89 -21.39
CA PRO A 177 -1.95 -36.19 -22.64
C PRO A 177 -2.96 -36.91 -23.57
N GLU A 178 -2.95 -38.24 -23.56
CA GLU A 178 -3.83 -39.14 -24.30
C GLU A 178 -5.22 -39.34 -23.67
N GLU A 179 -5.39 -38.95 -22.40
CA GLU A 179 -6.66 -39.08 -21.69
C GLU A 179 -7.58 -37.90 -21.99
N ASP A 180 -8.80 -38.21 -22.40
CA ASP A 180 -9.84 -37.21 -22.60
C ASP A 180 -10.43 -36.77 -21.27
N THR A 181 -10.46 -35.46 -21.04
CA THR A 181 -10.90 -34.87 -19.77
C THR A 181 -12.13 -33.98 -19.92
N CYS A 182 -12.41 -33.52 -21.15
CA CYS A 182 -13.59 -32.76 -21.51
C CYS A 182 -14.27 -33.30 -22.78
N LYS A 183 -15.56 -32.97 -22.93
CA LYS A 183 -16.36 -33.23 -24.13
C LYS A 183 -16.95 -31.95 -24.72
N ASP A 184 -17.27 -31.98 -26.01
CA ASP A 184 -18.06 -30.94 -26.66
C ASP A 184 -19.50 -30.90 -26.10
N VAL A 185 -20.04 -29.69 -25.93
CA VAL A 185 -21.43 -29.44 -25.52
C VAL A 185 -22.25 -28.97 -26.73
N LYS A 186 -23.50 -29.44 -26.81
CA LYS A 186 -24.35 -29.31 -28.00
C LYS A 186 -24.99 -27.92 -28.22
N ASN A 187 -24.99 -27.04 -27.21
CA ASN A 187 -25.61 -25.71 -27.29
C ASN A 187 -24.77 -24.66 -26.53
N THR A 188 -24.31 -23.66 -27.29
CA THR A 188 -23.53 -22.46 -26.94
C THR A 188 -22.14 -22.66 -26.33
N ASP A 189 -21.12 -22.02 -26.94
CA ASP A 189 -19.74 -21.89 -26.44
C ASP A 189 -19.62 -21.11 -25.09
N LEU A 190 -20.74 -20.90 -24.40
CA LEU A 190 -20.90 -19.93 -23.30
C LEU A 190 -21.24 -20.62 -21.96
N ASN A 191 -22.02 -21.72 -21.98
CA ASN A 191 -22.33 -22.47 -20.76
C ASN A 191 -21.82 -23.90 -20.87
N CYS A 192 -20.71 -24.14 -20.18
CA CYS A 192 -19.95 -25.37 -20.25
C CYS A 192 -20.31 -26.39 -19.17
N GLY A 193 -21.47 -26.23 -18.54
CA GLY A 193 -21.99 -27.16 -17.53
C GLY A 193 -21.85 -28.62 -17.96
N GLN A 194 -21.13 -29.40 -17.16
CA GLN A 194 -20.95 -30.85 -17.32
C GLN A 194 -20.09 -31.29 -18.53
N ASN A 195 -19.23 -30.42 -19.06
CA ASN A 195 -18.26 -30.80 -20.10
C ASN A 195 -17.11 -31.66 -19.56
N ILE A 196 -16.72 -31.54 -18.29
CA ILE A 196 -15.66 -32.35 -17.66
C ILE A 196 -16.17 -33.78 -17.48
N ILE A 197 -15.40 -34.76 -17.96
CA ILE A 197 -15.77 -36.18 -17.93
C ILE A 197 -14.93 -37.01 -16.93
N VAL A 198 -13.84 -36.45 -16.40
CA VAL A 198 -13.02 -37.07 -15.35
C VAL A 198 -13.42 -36.59 -13.95
N LYS A 199 -13.43 -37.49 -12.97
CA LYS A 199 -13.83 -37.22 -11.57
C LYS A 199 -12.88 -37.79 -10.52
N ASP A 200 -11.86 -38.51 -10.95
CA ASP A 200 -10.87 -39.23 -10.14
C ASP A 200 -9.44 -38.75 -10.43
N LYS A 201 -9.29 -37.75 -11.31
CA LYS A 201 -8.04 -37.17 -11.75
C LYS A 201 -8.14 -35.65 -11.85
N LEU A 202 -7.01 -34.99 -11.65
CA LEU A 202 -6.86 -33.57 -11.90
C LEU A 202 -6.69 -33.30 -13.40
N THR A 203 -7.35 -32.25 -13.89
CA THR A 203 -7.12 -31.67 -15.21
C THR A 203 -7.21 -30.16 -15.14
N SER A 204 -6.60 -29.46 -16.09
CA SER A 204 -6.69 -28.01 -16.22
C SER A 204 -6.86 -27.55 -17.67
N GLY A 205 -7.23 -26.28 -17.82
CA GLY A 205 -7.50 -25.68 -19.11
C GLY A 205 -6.23 -25.45 -19.92
N TYR A 206 -6.23 -25.85 -21.19
CA TYR A 206 -5.21 -25.46 -22.14
C TYR A 206 -5.50 -24.05 -22.67
N HIS A 207 -4.52 -23.16 -22.62
CA HIS A 207 -4.61 -21.81 -23.17
C HIS A 207 -3.57 -21.63 -24.27
N HIS A 208 -4.01 -21.33 -25.50
CA HIS A 208 -3.08 -21.15 -26.60
C HIS A 208 -2.10 -19.99 -26.34
N GLY A 209 -0.83 -20.16 -26.73
CA GLY A 209 0.23 -19.16 -26.51
C GLY A 209 0.89 -19.19 -25.13
N ARG A 210 0.37 -19.96 -24.16
CA ARG A 210 0.97 -20.08 -22.82
C ARG A 210 1.65 -21.43 -22.63
N GLY A 211 2.76 -21.62 -23.34
CA GLY A 211 3.75 -22.65 -23.04
C GLY A 211 3.43 -24.11 -23.41
N ASN A 212 2.19 -24.48 -23.78
CA ASN A 212 1.89 -25.82 -24.30
C ASN A 212 0.72 -25.84 -25.29
N THR A 213 0.83 -26.67 -26.31
CA THR A 213 -0.25 -26.95 -27.25
C THR A 213 -1.22 -27.98 -26.68
N LYS A 214 -2.52 -27.72 -26.87
CA LYS A 214 -3.57 -28.68 -26.55
C LYS A 214 -3.39 -29.93 -27.42
N PRO A 215 -3.35 -31.15 -26.84
CA PRO A 215 -3.28 -32.38 -27.61
C PRO A 215 -4.39 -32.48 -28.66
N THR A 216 -4.02 -32.87 -29.88
CA THR A 216 -4.96 -33.04 -30.98
C THR A 216 -5.72 -34.36 -30.85
N ARG A 217 -6.90 -34.41 -31.46
CA ARG A 217 -7.72 -35.61 -31.60
C ARG A 217 -8.15 -35.80 -33.06
N PRO A 218 -8.46 -37.04 -33.49
CA PRO A 218 -8.92 -37.32 -34.84
C PRO A 218 -10.13 -36.46 -35.24
N GLN A 219 -10.24 -36.18 -36.53
CA GLN A 219 -11.40 -35.44 -37.05
C GLN A 219 -12.71 -36.18 -36.70
N GLY A 220 -13.68 -35.44 -36.15
CA GLY A 220 -14.95 -36.01 -35.70
C GLY A 220 -14.95 -36.51 -34.25
N ALA A 221 -13.82 -36.49 -33.53
CA ALA A 221 -13.82 -36.69 -32.09
C ALA A 221 -14.63 -35.59 -31.39
N THR A 222 -15.31 -35.98 -30.30
CA THR A 222 -16.13 -35.07 -29.47
C THR A 222 -15.60 -34.98 -28.04
N THR A 223 -14.52 -35.67 -27.74
CA THR A 223 -13.84 -35.72 -26.44
C THR A 223 -12.36 -35.43 -26.63
N GLY A 224 -11.75 -34.79 -25.64
CA GLY A 224 -10.37 -34.34 -25.70
C GLY A 224 -9.96 -33.68 -24.39
N LYS A 225 -8.83 -32.96 -24.41
CA LYS A 225 -8.42 -32.13 -23.27
C LYS A 225 -9.29 -30.89 -23.12
N CYS A 226 -9.47 -30.43 -21.90
CA CYS A 226 -10.23 -29.20 -21.63
C CYS A 226 -9.52 -27.97 -22.21
N SER A 227 -10.23 -27.14 -22.95
CA SER A 227 -9.76 -25.78 -23.21
C SER A 227 -9.82 -24.94 -21.93
N HIS A 228 -9.08 -23.84 -21.89
CA HIS A 228 -9.30 -22.82 -20.87
C HIS A 228 -10.65 -22.13 -21.12
N GLY A 229 -10.88 -21.74 -22.37
CA GLY A 229 -12.07 -21.05 -22.84
C GLY A 229 -12.00 -19.53 -22.71
N GLY A 230 -13.10 -18.87 -23.10
CA GLY A 230 -13.17 -17.43 -23.29
C GLY A 230 -12.83 -17.00 -24.74
N PRO A 231 -13.11 -15.75 -25.12
CA PRO A 231 -13.06 -15.32 -26.53
C PRO A 231 -11.64 -15.38 -27.13
N ASN A 232 -10.62 -15.22 -26.28
CA ASN A 232 -9.21 -15.09 -26.67
C ASN A 232 -8.42 -16.41 -26.56
N ASP A 233 -9.05 -17.51 -26.15
CA ASP A 233 -8.38 -18.81 -26.10
C ASP A 233 -8.55 -19.55 -27.43
N GLU A 234 -7.50 -19.60 -28.25
CA GLU A 234 -7.54 -20.31 -29.53
C GLU A 234 -7.70 -21.83 -29.37
N SER A 235 -7.37 -22.40 -28.20
CA SER A 235 -7.55 -23.83 -27.95
C SER A 235 -9.03 -24.26 -28.04
N ARG A 236 -9.96 -23.30 -27.84
CA ARG A 236 -11.41 -23.50 -28.00
C ARG A 236 -11.84 -23.83 -29.42
N LYS A 237 -10.95 -23.67 -30.41
CA LYS A 237 -11.18 -24.07 -31.80
C LYS A 237 -10.96 -25.58 -32.02
N MET A 238 -10.33 -26.26 -31.07
CA MET A 238 -10.04 -27.70 -31.09
C MET A 238 -11.13 -28.50 -30.35
N VAL A 239 -11.23 -29.81 -30.60
CA VAL A 239 -12.16 -30.76 -29.94
C VAL A 239 -12.18 -30.58 -28.42
N ALA A 240 -13.34 -30.74 -27.79
CA ALA A 240 -13.62 -30.26 -26.43
C ALA A 240 -13.42 -28.73 -26.38
N LYS A 241 -14.19 -28.05 -27.25
CA LYS A 241 -14.11 -26.62 -27.56
C LYS A 241 -14.42 -25.72 -26.37
N CYS A 242 -15.38 -26.20 -25.60
CA CYS A 242 -15.81 -25.63 -24.34
C CYS A 242 -14.66 -25.65 -23.32
N GLY A 243 -14.66 -24.75 -22.33
CA GLY A 243 -13.54 -24.58 -21.40
C GLY A 243 -13.87 -24.86 -19.95
N ILE A 244 -12.87 -24.74 -19.08
CA ILE A 244 -12.95 -25.00 -17.64
C ILE A 244 -12.81 -23.74 -16.77
N ASN A 245 -12.47 -22.59 -17.36
CA ASN A 245 -12.16 -21.35 -16.63
C ASN A 245 -13.32 -20.84 -15.72
N LYS A 246 -12.97 -20.45 -14.48
CA LYS A 246 -13.84 -19.87 -13.45
C LYS A 246 -13.35 -18.48 -12.95
N GLU A 247 -12.47 -17.80 -13.67
CA GLU A 247 -11.80 -16.55 -13.26
C GLU A 247 -12.71 -15.32 -13.14
N THR A 248 -13.88 -15.33 -13.78
CA THR A 248 -14.84 -14.22 -13.71
C THR A 248 -16.28 -14.70 -13.64
N PHE A 249 -17.19 -13.85 -13.13
CA PHE A 249 -18.64 -14.11 -13.21
C PHE A 249 -19.24 -13.87 -14.59
N ILE A 250 -18.43 -13.39 -15.55
CA ILE A 250 -18.88 -13.04 -16.89
C ILE A 250 -18.88 -14.31 -17.75
N GLU A 251 -20.07 -14.81 -18.07
CA GLU A 251 -20.29 -16.04 -18.86
C GLU A 251 -19.47 -16.07 -20.16
N ARG A 252 -19.41 -14.94 -20.88
CA ARG A 252 -18.63 -14.84 -22.12
C ARG A 252 -17.13 -15.06 -21.92
N LEU A 253 -16.58 -14.72 -20.75
CA LEU A 253 -15.14 -14.81 -20.47
C LEU A 253 -14.77 -16.13 -19.77
N SER A 254 -15.67 -16.66 -18.96
CA SER A 254 -15.45 -17.85 -18.14
C SER A 254 -16.54 -18.89 -18.43
N PRO A 255 -16.23 -20.00 -19.09
CA PRO A 255 -17.26 -20.99 -19.42
C PRO A 255 -17.88 -21.66 -18.18
N HIS A 256 -17.15 -21.67 -17.05
CA HIS A 256 -17.62 -22.12 -15.74
C HIS A 256 -17.89 -20.95 -14.77
N HIS A 257 -18.31 -19.79 -15.28
CA HIS A 257 -18.58 -18.58 -14.46
C HIS A 257 -19.49 -18.83 -13.25
N TYR A 258 -20.43 -19.78 -13.33
CA TYR A 258 -21.33 -20.16 -12.23
C TYR A 258 -20.61 -20.77 -11.01
N LEU A 259 -19.35 -21.21 -11.17
CA LEU A 259 -18.49 -21.70 -10.09
C LEU A 259 -17.48 -20.65 -9.61
N HIS A 260 -17.47 -19.43 -10.16
CA HIS A 260 -16.50 -18.39 -9.80
C HIS A 260 -16.49 -18.11 -8.29
N ARG A 261 -17.68 -18.02 -7.65
CA ARG A 261 -17.77 -17.84 -6.20
C ARG A 261 -17.11 -18.99 -5.42
N ARG A 262 -17.28 -20.22 -5.90
CA ARG A 262 -16.71 -21.40 -5.24
C ARG A 262 -15.19 -21.44 -5.36
N ALA A 263 -14.67 -21.08 -6.54
CA ALA A 263 -13.24 -20.92 -6.77
C ALA A 263 -12.65 -19.81 -5.89
N TYR A 264 -13.32 -18.67 -5.80
CA TYR A 264 -12.95 -17.58 -4.88
C TYR A 264 -12.86 -18.05 -3.43
N LEU A 265 -13.90 -18.71 -2.90
CA LEU A 265 -13.91 -19.16 -1.50
C LEU A 265 -12.83 -20.20 -1.22
N SER A 266 -12.59 -21.13 -2.14
CA SER A 266 -11.52 -22.12 -2.02
C SER A 266 -10.14 -21.46 -2.05
N ALA A 267 -9.94 -20.44 -2.89
CA ALA A 267 -8.70 -19.69 -2.96
C ALA A 267 -8.45 -18.82 -1.71
N VAL A 268 -9.51 -18.27 -1.11
CA VAL A 268 -9.44 -17.56 0.19
C VAL A 268 -9.02 -18.53 1.29
N ALA A 269 -9.68 -19.69 1.38
CA ALA A 269 -9.33 -20.73 2.36
C ALA A 269 -7.89 -21.21 2.17
N ALA A 270 -7.48 -21.49 0.94
CA ALA A 270 -6.11 -21.90 0.63
C ALA A 270 -5.08 -20.80 0.92
N THR A 271 -5.42 -19.53 0.74
CA THR A 271 -4.57 -18.40 1.13
C THR A 271 -4.40 -18.37 2.65
N LYS A 272 -5.49 -18.54 3.41
CA LYS A 272 -5.45 -18.65 4.88
C LYS A 272 -4.57 -19.83 5.32
N ASP A 273 -4.77 -21.01 4.74
CA ASP A 273 -4.02 -22.21 5.10
C ASP A 273 -2.54 -22.09 4.72
N PHE A 274 -2.23 -21.50 3.56
CA PHE A 274 -0.86 -21.20 3.17
C PHE A 274 -0.16 -20.33 4.22
N LEU A 275 -0.88 -19.40 4.85
CA LEU A 275 -0.32 -18.52 5.87
C LEU A 275 -0.15 -19.22 7.23
N ILE A 276 -1.19 -19.90 7.72
CA ILE A 276 -1.29 -20.28 9.14
C ILE A 276 -1.72 -21.74 9.40
N MET A 277 -1.81 -22.61 8.40
CA MET A 277 -2.11 -24.02 8.63
C MET A 277 -1.04 -24.64 9.54
N GLU A 278 -1.48 -25.45 10.50
CA GLU A 278 -0.58 -26.12 11.42
C GLU A 278 0.44 -26.99 10.64
N ASP A 279 1.69 -26.99 11.10
CA ASP A 279 2.86 -27.68 10.51
C ASP A 279 3.28 -27.28 9.09
N THR A 280 2.41 -26.62 8.32
CA THR A 280 2.58 -26.47 6.86
C THR A 280 2.42 -25.04 6.37
N GLY A 281 1.81 -24.14 7.13
CA GLY A 281 1.72 -22.72 6.81
C GLY A 281 3.07 -22.01 6.94
N ILE A 282 3.21 -20.84 6.32
CA ILE A 282 4.46 -20.06 6.43
C ILE A 282 4.73 -19.60 7.87
N LEU A 283 3.70 -19.48 8.70
CA LEU A 283 3.87 -19.20 10.14
C LEU A 283 4.76 -20.26 10.79
N SER A 284 4.48 -21.55 10.58
CA SER A 284 5.30 -22.65 11.09
C SER A 284 6.69 -22.69 10.47
N LEU A 285 6.83 -22.29 9.21
CA LEU A 285 8.10 -22.26 8.48
C LEU A 285 9.04 -21.14 8.94
N LEU A 286 8.48 -19.94 9.12
CA LEU A 286 9.23 -18.71 9.36
C LEU A 286 9.37 -18.42 10.86
N GLY A 287 8.34 -18.73 11.65
CA GLY A 287 8.21 -18.42 13.07
C GLY A 287 7.45 -17.11 13.32
N ASN A 288 6.93 -16.95 14.54
CA ASN A 288 6.10 -15.81 14.94
C ASN A 288 6.75 -14.46 14.64
N LYS A 289 8.03 -14.28 15.01
CA LYS A 289 8.74 -13.00 14.81
C LYS A 289 8.73 -12.54 13.35
N THR A 290 9.13 -13.40 12.42
CA THR A 290 9.15 -13.04 10.99
C THR A 290 7.74 -12.87 10.45
N PHE A 291 6.76 -13.65 10.94
CA PHE A 291 5.35 -13.48 10.57
C PHE A 291 4.80 -12.12 11.00
N ASP A 292 5.12 -11.69 12.22
CA ASP A 292 4.78 -10.38 12.76
C ASP A 292 5.38 -9.25 11.92
N GLU A 293 6.65 -9.38 11.50
CA GLU A 293 7.33 -8.44 10.62
C GLU A 293 6.71 -8.37 9.22
N ILE A 294 6.35 -9.51 8.61
CA ILE A 294 5.69 -9.57 7.29
C ILE A 294 4.38 -8.78 7.31
N PHE A 295 3.59 -8.87 8.38
CA PHE A 295 2.27 -8.25 8.44
C PHE A 295 2.18 -6.98 9.30
N HIS A 296 3.31 -6.47 9.80
CA HIS A 296 3.32 -5.33 10.72
C HIS A 296 2.41 -5.53 11.94
N ILE A 297 2.50 -6.72 12.54
CA ILE A 297 1.87 -7.03 13.82
C ILE A 297 2.87 -6.60 14.89
N LYS A 298 2.65 -5.42 15.47
CA LYS A 298 3.47 -4.94 16.59
C LYS A 298 2.67 -5.05 17.87
N THR A 299 3.19 -5.78 18.85
CA THR A 299 2.65 -5.72 20.20
C THR A 299 3.35 -4.57 20.94
N ARG A 300 2.70 -4.01 21.97
CA ARG A 300 3.35 -2.96 22.78
C ARG A 300 4.61 -3.47 23.49
N LYS A 301 4.70 -4.79 23.71
CA LYS A 301 5.89 -5.49 24.23
C LYS A 301 7.09 -5.46 23.27
N ASP A 302 6.92 -4.96 22.05
CA ASP A 302 7.98 -4.74 21.06
C ASP A 302 8.38 -3.25 20.94
N LEU A 303 7.77 -2.38 21.74
CA LEU A 303 7.95 -0.93 21.69
C LEU A 303 8.48 -0.40 23.01
N SER A 304 9.41 0.55 22.96
CA SER A 304 9.85 1.27 24.15
C SER A 304 8.94 2.47 24.44
N LEU A 305 8.69 2.78 25.71
CA LEU A 305 7.98 3.98 26.15
C LEU A 305 8.97 5.00 26.71
N ALA A 306 9.13 6.14 26.04
CA ALA A 306 10.06 7.18 26.46
C ALA A 306 9.35 8.34 27.18
N PHE A 307 9.90 8.76 28.31
CA PHE A 307 9.57 9.99 29.02
C PHE A 307 10.74 10.95 28.94
N VAL A 308 10.49 12.19 28.51
CA VAL A 308 11.49 13.26 28.47
C VAL A 308 11.01 14.35 29.43
N ILE A 309 11.75 14.56 30.51
CA ILE A 309 11.34 15.39 31.65
C ILE A 309 12.35 16.51 31.87
N ASP A 310 11.86 17.74 31.79
CA ASP A 310 12.58 18.93 32.27
C ASP A 310 12.65 18.88 33.79
N TYR A 311 13.85 19.04 34.35
CA TYR A 311 14.03 19.16 35.80
C TYR A 311 14.73 20.46 36.22
N SER A 312 14.71 21.47 35.36
CA SER A 312 15.17 22.83 35.68
C SER A 312 14.42 23.42 36.88
N GLY A 313 15.02 24.43 37.49
CA GLY A 313 14.44 25.16 38.62
C GLY A 313 13.09 25.81 38.30
N SER A 314 12.79 26.06 37.01
CA SER A 314 11.50 26.57 36.57
C SER A 314 10.35 25.57 36.76
N MET A 315 10.66 24.27 36.78
CA MET A 315 9.69 23.17 36.98
C MET A 315 9.31 22.96 38.46
N LYS A 316 9.77 23.82 39.38
CA LYS A 316 9.63 23.61 40.83
C LYS A 316 8.18 23.46 41.28
N GLU A 317 7.23 24.12 40.64
CA GLU A 317 5.81 24.04 41.00
C GLU A 317 5.12 22.84 40.32
N GLU A 318 5.60 22.42 39.16
CA GLU A 318 4.97 21.45 38.28
C GLU A 318 5.55 20.03 38.40
N ILE A 319 6.82 19.89 38.80
CA ILE A 319 7.56 18.61 38.77
C ILE A 319 6.87 17.53 39.60
N ALA A 320 6.22 17.89 40.71
CA ALA A 320 5.48 16.95 41.54
C ALA A 320 4.30 16.34 40.77
N ALA A 321 3.54 17.15 40.04
CA ALA A 321 2.44 16.70 39.21
C ALA A 321 2.91 15.89 37.99
N VAL A 322 4.05 16.26 37.39
CA VAL A 322 4.67 15.50 36.29
C VAL A 322 5.08 14.10 36.78
N LYS A 323 5.76 14.01 37.93
CA LYS A 323 6.15 12.73 38.55
C LYS A 323 4.92 11.87 38.83
N GLU A 324 3.90 12.43 39.48
CA GLU A 324 2.67 11.71 39.83
C GLU A 324 1.98 11.13 38.58
N ARG A 325 1.74 11.95 37.55
CA ARG A 325 1.11 11.49 36.30
C ARG A 325 1.94 10.45 35.56
N THR A 326 3.26 10.62 35.53
CA THR A 326 4.17 9.67 34.87
C THR A 326 4.15 8.33 35.60
N ILE A 327 4.23 8.33 36.93
CA ILE A 327 4.15 7.12 37.75
C ILE A 327 2.79 6.44 37.59
N GLN A 328 1.68 7.19 37.61
CA GLN A 328 0.34 6.66 37.36
C GLN A 328 0.25 5.98 35.99
N HIS A 329 0.82 6.60 34.94
CA HIS A 329 0.87 6.02 33.61
C HIS A 329 1.70 4.74 33.56
N VAL A 330 2.91 4.72 34.12
CA VAL A 330 3.75 3.51 34.17
C VAL A 330 3.03 2.41 34.93
N THR A 331 2.49 2.71 36.12
CA THR A 331 1.78 1.74 36.97
C THR A 331 0.59 1.10 36.24
N ALA A 332 -0.16 1.89 35.47
CA ALA A 332 -1.29 1.37 34.69
C ALA A 332 -0.86 0.44 33.54
N THR A 333 0.41 0.49 33.13
CA THR A 333 0.94 -0.39 32.07
C THR A 333 1.51 -1.70 32.60
N ILE A 334 2.03 -1.76 33.83
CA ILE A 334 2.68 -2.94 34.41
C ILE A 334 1.73 -4.14 34.43
N GLY A 335 2.15 -5.26 33.86
CA GLY A 335 1.36 -6.50 33.79
C GLY A 335 0.17 -6.45 32.83
N SER A 336 -0.02 -5.35 32.10
CA SER A 336 -1.09 -5.19 31.11
C SER A 336 -0.62 -5.53 29.68
N ASP A 337 -1.54 -5.68 28.75
CA ASP A 337 -1.24 -5.81 27.31
C ASP A 337 -0.50 -4.58 26.74
N ASN A 338 -0.48 -3.46 27.48
CA ASN A 338 0.19 -2.21 27.08
C ASN A 338 1.57 -2.02 27.72
N GLU A 339 2.09 -3.00 28.45
CA GLU A 339 3.45 -2.93 29.00
C GLU A 339 4.49 -2.86 27.87
N PRO A 340 5.37 -1.85 27.85
CA PRO A 340 6.41 -1.69 26.84
C PRO A 340 7.55 -2.71 27.03
N ALA A 341 8.36 -2.90 25.98
CA ALA A 341 9.59 -3.69 26.03
C ALA A 341 10.63 -3.09 26.99
N ASP A 342 10.78 -1.76 26.88
CA ASP A 342 11.68 -0.95 27.68
C ASP A 342 10.99 0.38 28.03
N TYR A 343 11.27 0.90 29.21
CA TYR A 343 10.97 2.26 29.60
C TYR A 343 12.22 3.12 29.46
N VAL A 344 12.11 4.24 28.76
CA VAL A 344 13.20 5.20 28.59
C VAL A 344 12.87 6.44 29.40
N LEU A 345 13.83 6.92 30.18
CA LEU A 345 13.72 8.18 30.89
C LEU A 345 14.87 9.08 30.50
N SER A 346 14.56 10.21 29.89
CA SER A 346 15.52 11.28 29.63
C SER A 346 15.20 12.48 30.49
N LEU A 347 16.20 12.93 31.25
CA LEU A 347 16.13 14.11 32.08
C LEU A 347 16.96 15.19 31.41
N PHE A 348 16.41 16.40 31.28
CA PHE A 348 17.16 17.52 30.69
C PHE A 348 17.11 18.78 31.55
N ASN A 349 18.19 19.56 31.46
CA ASN A 349 18.45 20.80 32.20
C ASN A 349 19.57 21.62 31.49
N ASP A 350 19.80 22.85 31.93
CA ASP A 350 20.87 23.73 31.48
C ASP A 350 21.92 23.95 32.61
N PRO A 351 23.22 23.70 32.37
CA PRO A 351 23.89 23.31 31.11
C PRO A 351 23.59 21.89 30.63
N VAL A 352 23.67 21.67 29.30
CA VAL A 352 23.48 20.37 28.61
C VAL A 352 24.27 19.20 29.24
N THR A 353 25.36 19.49 29.94
CA THR A 353 26.15 18.50 30.70
C THR A 353 25.35 17.82 31.81
N MET A 354 24.20 18.39 32.20
CA MET A 354 23.28 17.87 33.21
C MET A 354 22.20 16.94 32.64
N ASN A 355 22.15 16.75 31.32
CA ASN A 355 21.18 15.85 30.70
C ASN A 355 21.58 14.38 30.92
N GLU A 356 20.64 13.55 31.37
CA GLU A 356 20.84 12.12 31.63
C GLU A 356 19.79 11.28 30.89
N ALA A 357 20.14 10.06 30.50
CA ALA A 357 19.16 9.10 29.98
C ALA A 357 19.36 7.70 30.54
N PHE A 358 18.23 7.00 30.71
CA PHE A 358 18.14 5.69 31.35
C PHE A 358 17.20 4.79 30.56
N VAL A 359 17.49 3.50 30.59
CA VAL A 359 16.65 2.44 30.01
C VAL A 359 16.37 1.41 31.11
N PHE A 360 15.10 1.08 31.30
CA PHE A 360 14.63 0.12 32.30
C PHE A 360 13.75 -0.94 31.63
N ARG A 361 13.89 -2.20 32.05
CA ARG A 361 12.95 -3.27 31.63
C ARG A 361 11.83 -3.49 32.63
N ASP A 362 12.05 -3.09 33.88
CA ASP A 362 11.06 -3.21 34.95
C ASP A 362 10.39 -1.84 35.20
N GLY A 363 9.06 -1.80 35.09
CA GLY A 363 8.27 -0.60 35.34
C GLY A 363 8.43 -0.05 36.76
N TYR A 364 8.74 -0.90 37.75
CA TYR A 364 9.02 -0.44 39.12
C TYR A 364 10.36 0.29 39.25
N GLU A 365 11.35 -0.05 38.44
CA GLU A 365 12.66 0.61 38.45
C GLU A 365 12.58 2.04 37.90
N ILE A 366 11.87 2.25 36.78
CA ILE A 366 11.66 3.61 36.26
C ILE A 366 10.82 4.45 37.23
N ILE A 367 9.79 3.88 37.87
CA ILE A 367 8.99 4.59 38.89
C ILE A 367 9.91 5.11 40.00
N LYS A 368 10.83 4.26 40.49
CA LYS A 368 11.80 4.65 41.51
C LYS A 368 12.73 5.77 41.04
N LYS A 369 13.20 5.73 39.78
CA LYS A 369 14.04 6.81 39.22
C LYS A 369 13.25 8.11 39.05
N ILE A 370 12.01 8.05 38.56
CA ILE A 370 11.12 9.23 38.44
C ILE A 370 10.88 9.85 39.83
N ASP A 371 10.59 9.03 40.83
CA ASP A 371 10.34 9.52 42.19
C ASP A 371 11.59 10.19 42.82
N SER A 372 12.78 9.83 42.35
CA SER A 372 14.04 10.44 42.81
C SER A 372 14.36 11.81 42.18
N ILE A 373 13.62 12.24 41.14
CA ILE A 373 13.88 13.51 40.46
C ILE A 373 13.70 14.68 41.45
N LYS A 374 14.73 15.52 41.53
CA LYS A 374 14.75 16.78 42.26
C LYS A 374 15.08 17.88 41.28
N VAL A 375 14.30 18.97 41.33
CA VAL A 375 14.60 20.15 40.52
C VAL A 375 15.94 20.74 40.94
N ASP A 376 16.73 21.12 39.96
CA ASP A 376 18.03 21.77 40.13
C ASP A 376 18.16 22.88 39.09
N GLY A 377 18.88 23.95 39.42
CA GLY A 377 18.91 25.30 38.79
C GLY A 377 18.59 25.46 37.29
N GLY A 378 19.35 26.30 36.60
CA GLY A 378 19.10 26.68 35.20
C GLY A 378 19.94 27.90 34.91
N GLY A 379 20.83 27.81 33.92
CA GLY A 379 21.84 28.82 33.64
C GLY A 379 21.23 30.05 32.98
N ASP A 380 20.64 29.85 31.80
CA ASP A 380 19.92 30.87 31.04
C ASP A 380 18.63 30.33 30.41
N CYS A 381 17.78 31.25 29.92
CA CYS A 381 16.72 30.88 28.99
C CYS A 381 17.31 30.96 27.58
N PRO A 382 17.26 29.91 26.71
CA PRO A 382 16.39 28.72 26.72
C PRO A 382 17.08 27.35 27.03
N GLU A 383 16.29 26.41 27.58
CA GLU A 383 16.70 25.03 27.95
C GLU A 383 17.04 24.08 26.78
N PHE A 384 17.85 23.03 27.03
CA PHE A 384 18.35 22.04 26.05
C PHE A 384 17.40 20.86 25.76
N ALA A 385 16.11 21.15 25.52
CA ALA A 385 15.08 20.12 25.29
C ALA A 385 15.35 19.18 24.10
N ALA A 386 15.99 19.68 23.03
CA ALA A 386 16.30 18.88 21.84
C ALA A 386 17.34 17.77 22.14
N ASP A 387 18.33 18.06 22.99
CA ASP A 387 19.30 17.07 23.45
C ASP A 387 18.65 16.07 24.41
N GLY A 388 17.74 16.54 25.27
CA GLY A 388 16.89 15.67 26.10
C GLY A 388 16.11 14.65 25.27
N ILE A 389 15.48 15.08 24.18
CA ILE A 389 14.77 14.17 23.26
C ILE A 389 15.73 13.18 22.60
N LEU A 390 16.91 13.63 22.18
CA LEU A 390 17.92 12.78 21.53
C LEU A 390 18.44 11.69 22.47
N LYS A 391 18.75 12.03 23.73
CA LYS A 391 19.18 11.04 24.73
C LYS A 391 18.06 10.07 25.16
N GLY A 392 16.80 10.49 25.10
CA GLY A 392 15.64 9.65 25.40
C GLY A 392 15.20 8.71 24.30
N THR A 393 15.87 8.72 23.15
CA THR A 393 15.57 7.84 22.03
C THR A 393 16.45 6.59 22.10
N ILE A 394 15.86 5.40 22.24
CA ILE A 394 16.60 4.13 22.09
C ILE A 394 16.76 3.83 20.60
N TYR A 395 18.00 3.76 20.14
CA TYR A 395 18.37 3.31 18.80
C TYR A 395 18.73 1.84 18.86
N HIS A 396 17.89 0.98 18.30
CA HIS A 396 18.31 -0.38 17.95
C HIS A 396 18.96 -0.33 16.57
N THR A 397 20.26 0.06 16.45
CA THR A 397 21.19 -0.23 15.31
C THR A 397 22.40 0.75 15.15
N SER A 398 23.26 0.58 14.11
CA SER A 398 24.60 1.16 13.87
C SER A 398 24.65 2.61 13.33
N LYS A 399 25.87 3.15 13.22
CA LYS A 399 26.18 4.57 12.90
C LYS A 399 25.53 5.09 11.60
N GLU A 400 25.28 4.24 10.62
CA GLU A 400 24.61 4.60 9.36
C GLU A 400 23.12 4.94 9.55
N GLU A 401 22.47 4.38 10.57
CA GLU A 401 21.03 4.56 10.85
C GLU A 401 20.73 5.67 11.87
N ILE A 402 21.75 6.22 12.54
CA ILE A 402 21.63 7.48 13.32
C ILE A 402 21.12 8.62 12.43
N ASN A 403 21.59 8.66 11.18
CA ASN A 403 21.14 9.64 10.19
C ASN A 403 19.69 9.37 9.74
N VAL A 404 19.29 8.08 9.65
CA VAL A 404 17.93 7.67 9.30
C VAL A 404 16.93 7.99 10.39
N VAL A 405 17.32 7.91 11.67
CA VAL A 405 16.44 8.28 12.79
C VAL A 405 16.35 9.80 12.96
N LEU A 406 17.41 10.55 12.66
CA LEU A 406 17.29 12.01 12.51
C LEU A 406 16.32 12.36 11.38
N ASP A 407 16.45 11.70 10.22
CA ASP A 407 15.53 11.84 9.09
C ASP A 407 14.09 11.42 9.46
N ALA A 408 13.89 10.36 10.26
CA ALA A 408 12.58 9.86 10.69
C ALA A 408 11.93 10.69 11.81
N ILE A 409 12.72 11.32 12.69
CA ILE A 409 12.22 12.31 13.66
C ILE A 409 11.77 13.56 12.91
N ILE A 410 12.54 14.00 11.91
CA ILE A 410 12.14 15.08 11.00
C ILE A 410 10.85 14.69 10.26
N GLU A 411 10.75 13.49 9.70
CA GLU A 411 9.55 13.00 9.00
C GLU A 411 8.32 12.86 9.92
N LYS A 412 8.51 12.40 11.16
CA LYS A 412 7.42 12.22 12.16
C LYS A 412 7.00 13.49 12.87
N THR A 413 7.80 14.56 12.83
CA THR A 413 7.33 15.90 13.26
C THR A 413 6.45 16.56 12.18
N PHE A 414 6.34 15.95 10.98
CA PHE A 414 5.61 16.46 9.83
C PHE A 414 4.76 15.41 9.06
N PRO A 415 3.74 14.74 9.65
CA PRO A 415 2.71 14.12 8.81
C PRO A 415 1.29 14.35 9.30
N VAL A 416 0.42 15.03 8.52
CA VAL A 416 -0.93 14.55 8.15
C VAL A 416 -1.43 15.25 6.86
N ALA A 417 -1.95 14.49 5.89
CA ALA A 417 -2.53 14.85 4.58
C ALA A 417 -1.69 15.84 3.71
N GLU A 418 -0.83 15.28 2.86
CA GLU A 418 0.06 16.03 1.96
C GLU A 418 -0.63 16.38 0.64
N VAL A 419 -0.57 17.65 0.24
CA VAL A 419 -0.89 18.12 -1.12
C VAL A 419 0.39 18.61 -1.79
N ILE A 420 0.55 18.33 -3.09
CA ILE A 420 1.66 18.85 -3.87
C ILE A 420 1.31 20.28 -4.30
N VAL A 421 2.17 21.23 -3.94
CA VAL A 421 2.05 22.65 -4.33
C VAL A 421 2.71 22.88 -5.68
N ASP A 422 3.93 22.35 -5.86
CA ASP A 422 4.68 22.42 -7.10
C ASP A 422 5.80 21.36 -7.12
N SER A 423 6.29 20.98 -8.31
CA SER A 423 7.42 20.07 -8.48
C SER A 423 8.10 20.31 -9.82
N PHE A 424 9.39 20.61 -9.81
CA PHE A 424 10.15 20.96 -11.02
C PHE A 424 11.64 20.58 -10.93
N GLU A 425 12.31 20.57 -12.08
CA GLU A 425 13.76 20.42 -12.16
C GLU A 425 14.42 21.73 -12.61
N TRP A 426 15.42 22.15 -11.86
CA TRP A 426 16.36 23.18 -12.30
C TRP A 426 17.49 22.53 -13.06
N SER A 427 17.79 23.03 -14.26
CA SER A 427 18.86 22.57 -15.14
C SER A 427 19.94 23.65 -15.28
N LEU A 428 21.05 23.34 -15.96
CA LEU A 428 22.13 24.32 -16.20
C LEU A 428 21.65 25.58 -16.96
N THR A 429 20.54 25.48 -17.71
CA THR A 429 19.99 26.55 -18.54
C THR A 429 18.70 27.16 -17.97
N SER A 430 18.23 26.67 -16.82
CA SER A 430 17.06 27.23 -16.15
C SER A 430 17.37 28.59 -15.54
N ASP A 431 16.36 29.45 -15.40
CA ASP A 431 16.48 30.65 -14.59
C ASP A 431 16.82 30.27 -13.14
N ASP A 432 17.59 31.12 -12.47
CA ASP A 432 18.05 30.89 -11.10
C ASP A 432 16.99 31.20 -10.04
N ASN A 433 15.77 31.52 -10.47
CA ASN A 433 14.63 31.71 -9.60
C ASN A 433 13.38 31.02 -10.14
N THR A 434 12.47 30.65 -9.25
CA THR A 434 11.18 30.07 -9.60
C THR A 434 10.14 30.46 -8.57
N MET A 435 9.01 30.96 -9.07
CA MET A 435 7.90 31.43 -8.24
C MET A 435 6.87 30.33 -8.06
N PHE A 436 6.37 30.17 -6.85
CA PHE A 436 5.24 29.27 -6.54
C PHE A 436 4.22 29.98 -5.65
N VAL A 437 2.98 29.47 -5.62
CA VAL A 437 1.86 30.14 -4.93
C VAL A 437 1.41 29.30 -3.75
N VAL A 438 1.24 29.95 -2.59
CA VAL A 438 0.71 29.35 -1.36
C VAL A 438 -0.58 30.07 -1.00
N ASP A 439 -1.65 29.32 -0.71
CA ASP A 439 -2.94 29.88 -0.32
C ASP A 439 -3.12 29.94 1.21
N SER A 440 -4.21 30.58 1.65
CA SER A 440 -4.47 30.84 3.07
C SER A 440 -4.91 29.61 3.86
N THR A 441 -5.18 28.49 3.19
CA THR A 441 -5.56 27.23 3.83
C THR A 441 -4.34 26.40 4.21
N VAL A 442 -3.15 26.74 3.71
CA VAL A 442 -1.92 26.01 4.03
C VAL A 442 -1.53 26.22 5.49
N THR A 443 -1.48 25.14 6.25
CA THR A 443 -1.05 25.13 7.66
C THR A 443 0.44 24.87 7.80
N VAL A 444 1.02 24.09 6.89
CA VAL A 444 2.47 23.82 6.82
C VAL A 444 2.90 23.78 5.36
N LEU A 445 3.97 24.50 5.01
CA LEU A 445 4.63 24.43 3.71
C LEU A 445 5.99 23.74 3.87
N LYS A 446 6.33 22.86 2.93
CA LYS A 446 7.62 22.18 2.83
C LYS A 446 8.19 22.38 1.42
N VAL A 447 9.44 22.82 1.34
CA VAL A 447 10.23 22.88 0.09
C VAL A 447 11.41 21.94 0.27
N ALA A 448 11.47 20.89 -0.53
CA ALA A 448 12.57 19.92 -0.55
C ALA A 448 13.35 20.08 -1.85
N VAL A 449 14.65 20.32 -1.75
CA VAL A 449 15.56 20.46 -2.90
C VAL A 449 16.59 19.35 -2.82
N CYS A 450 16.46 18.31 -3.67
CA CYS A 450 17.48 17.27 -3.71
C CYS A 450 18.74 17.78 -4.37
N CYS A 451 19.84 17.38 -3.73
CA CYS A 451 21.14 17.31 -4.32
C CYS A 451 21.78 18.68 -4.67
N PRO A 452 21.53 19.81 -3.95
CA PRO A 452 22.46 20.93 -4.01
C PRO A 452 23.86 20.45 -3.68
N GLY A 453 24.87 20.99 -4.37
CA GLY A 453 26.27 20.68 -4.07
C GLY A 453 26.65 21.06 -2.63
N GLU A 454 27.96 21.11 -2.34
CA GLU A 454 28.44 21.36 -0.97
C GLU A 454 28.11 22.75 -0.40
N ASP A 455 27.52 23.65 -1.19
CA ASP A 455 27.10 24.97 -0.77
C ASP A 455 25.56 25.10 -0.75
N SER A 456 25.00 25.40 0.42
CA SER A 456 23.54 25.41 0.71
C SER A 456 22.83 26.66 0.19
N GLY A 457 23.02 26.98 -1.09
CA GLY A 457 22.61 28.22 -1.76
C GLY A 457 21.16 28.33 -2.20
N VAL A 458 20.24 27.64 -1.53
CA VAL A 458 18.79 27.78 -1.75
C VAL A 458 18.26 28.88 -0.83
N GLU A 459 17.61 29.88 -1.41
CA GLU A 459 17.01 31.01 -0.69
C GLU A 459 15.51 31.09 -0.98
N LEU A 460 14.71 31.31 0.08
CA LEU A 460 13.26 31.48 -0.04
C LEU A 460 12.89 32.91 0.32
N PHE A 461 12.06 33.54 -0.50
CA PHE A 461 11.52 34.87 -0.25
C PHE A 461 10.01 34.79 -0.08
N TYR A 462 9.53 35.51 0.93
CA TYR A 462 8.12 35.68 1.24
C TYR A 462 7.40 36.52 0.18
N PRO A 463 6.05 36.51 0.13
CA PRO A 463 5.28 37.29 -0.84
C PRO A 463 5.46 38.80 -0.77
N ASN A 464 5.93 39.33 0.36
CA ASN A 464 6.28 40.74 0.55
C ASN A 464 7.70 41.08 0.02
N GLY A 465 8.41 40.11 -0.57
CA GLY A 465 9.79 40.26 -1.07
C GLY A 465 10.88 40.14 0.00
N THR A 466 10.53 39.91 1.27
CA THR A 466 11.55 39.72 2.32
C THR A 466 12.13 38.31 2.27
N LYS A 467 13.44 38.21 2.37
CA LYS A 467 14.15 36.93 2.47
C LYS A 467 13.84 36.23 3.79
N GLU A 468 13.58 34.94 3.74
CA GLU A 468 13.51 34.09 4.93
C GLU A 468 14.91 33.93 5.54
N THR A 469 15.03 34.25 6.82
CA THR A 469 16.27 34.23 7.61
C THR A 469 16.31 33.11 8.65
N PHE A 470 15.20 32.38 8.81
CA PHE A 470 15.01 31.29 9.80
C PHE A 470 15.20 31.75 11.25
N ALA A 471 14.98 33.04 11.53
CA ALA A 471 15.07 33.60 12.87
C ALA A 471 13.84 33.31 13.75
N SER A 472 12.73 32.88 13.14
CA SER A 472 11.47 32.55 13.80
C SER A 472 11.41 31.08 14.22
N ARG A 473 10.67 30.77 15.28
CA ARG A 473 10.38 29.37 15.67
C ARG A 473 9.44 28.65 14.70
N LEU A 474 8.77 29.40 13.81
CA LEU A 474 7.80 28.90 12.83
C LEU A 474 8.44 28.54 11.48
N SER A 475 9.72 28.84 11.26
CA SER A 475 10.44 28.49 10.03
C SER A 475 11.74 27.73 10.34
N ARG A 476 12.07 26.74 9.51
CA ARG A 476 13.28 25.92 9.66
C ARG A 476 13.91 25.61 8.31
N LYS A 477 15.25 25.61 8.26
CA LYS A 477 16.05 25.09 7.15
C LYS A 477 16.95 23.97 7.66
N LEU A 478 16.94 22.84 6.97
CA LEU A 478 17.74 21.66 7.27
C LEU A 478 18.52 21.26 6.02
N VAL A 479 19.75 20.82 6.20
CA VAL A 479 20.57 20.21 5.15
C VAL A 479 20.81 18.76 5.58
N THR A 480 20.30 17.81 4.81
CA THR A 480 20.41 16.38 5.13
C THR A 480 21.78 15.83 4.74
N ASN A 481 22.11 14.65 5.27
CA ASN A 481 23.35 13.95 4.92
C ASN A 481 23.43 13.53 3.44
N ARG A 482 22.29 13.51 2.73
CA ARG A 482 22.22 13.28 1.28
C ARG A 482 22.39 14.57 0.46
N LYS A 483 22.83 15.65 1.11
CA LYS A 483 22.93 17.00 0.55
C LYS A 483 21.58 17.51 0.02
N GLU A 484 20.46 17.13 0.65
CA GLU A 484 19.14 17.69 0.34
C GLU A 484 18.88 18.89 1.25
N VAL A 485 18.31 19.97 0.72
CA VAL A 485 17.89 21.12 1.52
C VAL A 485 16.39 21.05 1.73
N ILE A 486 15.96 21.04 2.98
CA ILE A 486 14.54 21.04 3.37
C ILE A 486 14.24 22.35 4.10
N ILE A 487 13.31 23.13 3.55
CA ILE A 487 12.77 24.34 4.16
C ILE A 487 11.33 24.06 4.59
N SER A 488 10.97 24.44 5.82
CA SER A 488 9.61 24.30 6.34
C SER A 488 9.12 25.59 6.98
N LEU A 489 7.88 25.98 6.67
CA LEU A 489 7.19 27.12 7.28
C LEU A 489 5.85 26.67 7.89
N GLN A 490 5.59 27.04 9.14
CA GLN A 490 4.30 26.86 9.81
C GLN A 490 3.44 28.13 9.65
N HIS A 491 2.18 27.94 9.31
CA HIS A 491 1.21 29.01 9.02
C HIS A 491 1.77 30.08 8.06
N PRO A 492 2.28 29.69 6.88
CA PRO A 492 2.89 30.63 5.95
C PRO A 492 1.89 31.70 5.50
N PRO A 493 2.29 32.98 5.42
CA PRO A 493 1.46 34.01 4.80
C PRO A 493 1.06 33.61 3.36
N PRO A 494 -0.21 33.74 2.97
CA PRO A 494 -0.63 33.43 1.60
C PRO A 494 -0.01 34.41 0.61
N GLY A 495 0.33 33.92 -0.58
CA GLY A 495 0.87 34.75 -1.66
C GLY A 495 1.87 34.00 -2.54
N ARG A 496 2.60 34.77 -3.36
CA ARG A 496 3.61 34.23 -4.27
C ARG A 496 4.98 34.23 -3.61
N TYR A 497 5.55 33.06 -3.38
CA TYR A 497 6.90 32.89 -2.86
C TYR A 497 7.88 32.80 -4.03
N ASN A 498 9.11 33.25 -3.80
CA ASN A 498 10.21 33.11 -4.75
C ASN A 498 11.26 32.17 -4.15
N LEU A 499 11.65 31.15 -4.91
CA LEU A 499 12.78 30.29 -4.56
C LEU A 499 13.94 30.62 -5.49
N GLU A 500 15.10 30.93 -4.94
CA GLU A 500 16.31 31.25 -5.69
C GLU A 500 17.42 30.25 -5.41
N ARG A 501 18.23 29.98 -6.44
CA ARG A 501 19.46 29.20 -6.32
C ARG A 501 20.68 30.09 -6.57
N SER A 502 21.74 29.87 -5.79
CA SER A 502 23.00 30.61 -5.95
C SER A 502 23.92 30.05 -7.03
N LEU A 503 23.72 28.79 -7.44
CA LEU A 503 24.58 28.08 -8.38
C LEU A 503 23.74 27.32 -9.40
N PRO A 504 24.05 27.41 -10.71
CA PRO A 504 23.19 26.88 -11.78
C PRO A 504 23.37 25.37 -11.99
N TYR A 505 23.40 24.57 -10.91
CA TYR A 505 23.51 23.11 -10.99
C TYR A 505 22.14 22.45 -11.19
N LYS A 506 22.16 21.16 -11.58
CA LYS A 506 20.92 20.39 -11.73
C LYS A 506 20.36 20.02 -10.37
N TRP A 507 19.20 20.58 -9.99
CA TRP A 507 18.49 20.25 -8.75
C TRP A 507 17.07 19.79 -9.05
N SER A 508 16.54 18.90 -8.21
CA SER A 508 15.12 18.55 -8.22
C SER A 508 14.45 19.22 -7.03
N VAL A 509 13.37 19.96 -7.27
CA VAL A 509 12.62 20.70 -6.26
C VAL A 509 11.23 20.12 -6.15
N ASN A 510 10.83 19.76 -4.94
CA ASN A 510 9.50 19.28 -4.61
C ASN A 510 8.90 20.15 -3.49
N ILE A 511 7.76 20.77 -3.75
CA ILE A 511 7.07 21.67 -2.82
C ILE A 511 5.75 21.04 -2.42
N THR A 512 5.59 20.75 -1.14
CA THR A 512 4.39 20.13 -0.59
C THR A 512 3.81 20.96 0.56
N ALA A 513 2.53 20.78 0.83
CA ALA A 513 1.83 21.50 1.88
C ALA A 513 0.82 20.63 2.62
N GLN A 514 0.41 21.10 3.80
CA GLN A 514 -0.74 20.59 4.55
C GLN A 514 -1.89 21.60 4.46
N SER A 515 -3.10 21.13 4.15
CA SER A 515 -4.32 21.95 4.10
C SER A 515 -5.51 21.22 4.76
N PRO A 516 -6.44 21.92 5.44
CA PRO A 516 -7.69 21.34 5.94
C PRO A 516 -8.69 21.01 4.81
N VAL A 517 -8.41 21.43 3.57
CA VAL A 517 -9.24 21.19 2.38
C VAL A 517 -8.79 19.90 1.69
N LYS A 518 -9.72 18.96 1.48
CA LYS A 518 -9.47 17.69 0.78
C LYS A 518 -10.05 17.74 -0.64
N LEU A 519 -9.28 17.28 -1.62
CA LEU A 519 -9.68 17.19 -3.03
C LEU A 519 -9.88 15.74 -3.46
N GLU A 520 -10.96 15.45 -4.18
CA GLU A 520 -11.18 14.19 -4.88
C GLU A 520 -11.57 14.50 -6.33
N THR A 521 -10.96 13.82 -7.30
CA THR A 521 -11.20 14.05 -8.73
C THR A 521 -11.78 12.81 -9.40
N GLU A 522 -12.72 13.03 -10.31
CA GLU A 522 -13.36 11.97 -11.11
C GLU A 522 -13.52 12.46 -12.55
N ILE A 523 -13.27 11.60 -13.53
CA ILE A 523 -13.43 11.90 -14.96
C ILE A 523 -14.52 10.98 -15.49
N PHE A 524 -15.37 11.47 -16.39
CA PHE A 524 -16.46 10.71 -16.99
C PHE A 524 -16.43 10.81 -18.51
N GLU A 525 -16.70 9.72 -19.22
CA GLU A 525 -16.83 9.74 -20.68
C GLU A 525 -18.26 10.13 -21.07
N TYR A 526 -18.42 11.06 -22.02
CA TYR A 526 -19.74 11.36 -22.56
C TYR A 526 -20.13 10.31 -23.60
N THR A 527 -21.21 9.58 -23.36
CA THR A 527 -21.76 8.61 -24.31
C THR A 527 -23.02 9.15 -24.98
N GLU A 528 -23.29 8.75 -26.24
CA GLU A 528 -24.50 9.16 -26.98
C GLU A 528 -25.83 8.81 -26.26
N SER A 529 -25.77 7.88 -25.29
CA SER A 529 -26.88 7.47 -24.45
C SER A 529 -27.17 8.40 -23.25
N GLY A 530 -26.37 9.46 -23.04
CA GLY A 530 -26.49 10.39 -21.91
C GLY A 530 -25.93 9.87 -20.58
N ALA A 531 -25.42 8.64 -20.53
CA ALA A 531 -24.73 8.09 -19.37
C ALA A 531 -23.31 8.65 -19.28
N LEU A 532 -22.91 9.08 -18.07
CA LEU A 532 -21.57 9.49 -17.69
C LEU A 532 -20.94 8.34 -16.86
N PRO A 533 -20.29 7.33 -17.47
CA PRO A 533 -19.47 6.36 -16.75
C PRO A 533 -18.13 6.97 -16.33
N ILE A 534 -17.68 6.69 -15.10
CA ILE A 534 -16.35 7.10 -14.63
C ILE A 534 -15.30 6.49 -15.57
N LEU A 535 -14.51 7.34 -16.21
CA LEU A 535 -13.40 6.96 -17.06
C LEU A 535 -12.33 6.29 -16.20
N LYS A 536 -12.15 4.99 -16.41
CA LYS A 536 -11.07 4.21 -15.83
C LYS A 536 -10.03 3.94 -16.91
N GLY A 537 -9.11 4.89 -17.09
CA GLY A 537 -8.05 4.82 -18.10
C GLY A 537 -7.75 6.18 -18.76
N SER A 538 -6.92 6.18 -19.79
CA SER A 538 -6.59 7.40 -20.53
C SER A 538 -7.76 7.85 -21.41
N PRO A 539 -8.05 9.16 -21.48
CA PRO A 539 -9.00 9.71 -22.44
C PRO A 539 -8.63 9.34 -23.89
N ILE A 540 -9.61 8.91 -24.68
CA ILE A 540 -9.45 8.51 -26.09
C ILE A 540 -9.49 9.76 -26.95
N ALA A 541 -8.46 9.97 -27.79
CA ALA A 541 -8.36 11.09 -28.72
C ALA A 541 -9.67 11.31 -29.53
N GLY A 542 -10.08 12.58 -29.67
CA GLY A 542 -11.31 12.99 -30.35
C GLY A 542 -12.62 12.80 -29.55
N LYS A 543 -12.60 12.30 -28.31
CA LYS A 543 -13.82 12.12 -27.50
C LYS A 543 -14.03 13.21 -26.45
N ASN A 544 -15.30 13.38 -26.07
CA ASN A 544 -15.75 14.33 -25.04
C ASN A 544 -15.83 13.66 -23.68
N TYR A 545 -15.39 14.39 -22.66
CA TYR A 545 -15.33 13.94 -21.28
C TYR A 545 -15.77 15.04 -20.33
N THR A 546 -16.27 14.65 -19.16
CA THR A 546 -16.66 15.56 -18.07
C THR A 546 -15.79 15.29 -16.84
N PHE A 547 -15.09 16.31 -16.37
CA PHE A 547 -14.35 16.28 -15.11
C PHE A 547 -15.25 16.72 -13.96
N TYR A 548 -15.13 16.05 -12.82
CA TYR A 548 -15.60 16.51 -11.53
C TYR A 548 -14.46 16.64 -10.54
N VAL A 549 -14.49 17.72 -9.78
CA VAL A 549 -13.63 17.93 -8.61
C VAL A 549 -14.53 18.15 -7.41
N ASN A 550 -14.46 17.26 -6.42
CA ASN A 550 -15.10 17.43 -5.12
C ASN A 550 -14.10 18.08 -4.17
N ILE A 551 -14.48 19.23 -3.62
CA ILE A 551 -13.67 20.00 -2.68
C ILE A 551 -14.37 19.98 -1.32
N TYR A 552 -13.81 19.25 -0.37
CA TYR A 552 -14.35 19.11 0.99
C TYR A 552 -13.73 20.14 1.93
N ASN A 553 -14.50 20.62 2.90
CA ASN A 553 -14.11 21.68 3.85
C ASN A 553 -13.72 23.02 3.20
N LEU A 554 -14.20 23.29 1.99
CA LEU A 554 -14.10 24.62 1.39
C LEU A 554 -15.03 25.55 2.16
N GLY A 555 -14.48 26.44 3.00
CA GLY A 555 -15.26 27.33 3.88
C GLY A 555 -16.32 28.15 3.13
N GLU A 556 -17.26 28.76 3.87
CA GLU A 556 -18.52 29.34 3.33
C GLU A 556 -18.38 30.36 2.19
N ASN A 557 -17.18 30.93 1.97
CA ASN A 557 -16.88 31.91 0.91
C ASN A 557 -15.97 31.37 -0.22
N GLY A 558 -15.63 30.08 -0.26
CA GLY A 558 -14.72 29.53 -1.28
C GLY A 558 -15.40 29.29 -2.63
N THR A 559 -14.77 29.75 -3.72
CA THR A 559 -15.26 29.57 -5.10
C THR A 559 -14.23 28.87 -5.98
N CYS A 560 -14.71 28.19 -7.03
CA CYS A 560 -13.92 27.41 -7.97
C CYS A 560 -14.08 28.00 -9.37
N ASN A 561 -13.08 28.78 -9.83
CA ASN A 561 -13.26 29.67 -10.99
C ASN A 561 -12.65 29.14 -12.29
N ASP A 562 -11.53 28.41 -12.24
CA ASP A 562 -10.79 27.95 -13.43
C ASP A 562 -10.31 26.49 -13.28
N LEU A 563 -10.42 25.68 -14.34
CA LEU A 563 -9.81 24.35 -14.43
C LEU A 563 -8.83 24.35 -15.61
N ILE A 564 -7.54 24.18 -15.31
CA ILE A 564 -6.47 24.20 -16.30
C ILE A 564 -5.89 22.80 -16.43
N LEU A 565 -5.93 22.24 -17.64
CA LEU A 565 -5.24 21.01 -17.98
C LEU A 565 -3.83 21.35 -18.45
N THR A 566 -2.82 20.60 -18.00
CA THR A 566 -1.43 20.76 -18.44
C THR A 566 -0.88 19.49 -19.06
N ASP A 567 0.19 19.61 -19.86
CA ASP A 567 0.96 18.46 -20.32
C ASP A 567 1.96 17.98 -19.25
N ILE A 568 2.70 16.90 -19.56
CA ILE A 568 3.72 16.33 -18.68
C ILE A 568 4.92 17.26 -18.41
N LEU A 569 5.03 18.37 -19.15
CA LEU A 569 6.07 19.40 -18.98
C LEU A 569 5.52 20.66 -18.27
N GLY A 570 4.25 20.64 -17.84
CA GLY A 570 3.59 21.74 -17.14
C GLY A 570 3.01 22.82 -18.05
N ASN A 571 3.04 22.66 -19.38
CA ASN A 571 2.45 23.64 -20.28
C ASN A 571 0.92 23.53 -20.26
N ALA A 572 0.23 24.66 -20.14
CA ALA A 572 -1.23 24.69 -20.19
C ALA A 572 -1.74 24.23 -21.56
N LEU A 573 -2.50 23.13 -21.57
CA LEU A 573 -3.16 22.57 -22.74
C LEU A 573 -4.53 23.21 -22.98
N PHE A 574 -5.35 23.37 -21.94
CA PHE A 574 -6.70 23.92 -22.06
C PHE A 574 -7.13 24.67 -20.79
N ASN A 575 -7.88 25.76 -20.96
CA ASN A 575 -8.65 26.41 -19.89
C ASN A 575 -10.13 26.09 -20.10
N ILE A 576 -10.75 25.38 -19.16
CA ILE A 576 -12.10 24.84 -19.34
C ILE A 576 -13.08 25.61 -18.44
N PRO A 577 -14.17 26.18 -18.99
CA PRO A 577 -15.19 26.85 -18.19
C PRO A 577 -15.89 25.87 -17.24
N ILE A 578 -16.05 26.27 -15.98
CA ILE A 578 -16.58 25.45 -14.89
C ILE A 578 -18.07 25.75 -14.62
N ILE A 579 -18.82 24.71 -14.28
CA ILE A 579 -20.13 24.80 -13.62
C ILE A 579 -19.97 24.36 -12.16
N GLN A 580 -20.17 25.27 -11.22
CA GLN A 580 -20.07 24.99 -9.78
C GLN A 580 -21.44 24.59 -9.21
N THR A 581 -21.46 23.56 -8.36
CA THR A 581 -22.64 23.16 -7.57
C THR A 581 -22.22 22.94 -6.12
N THR A 582 -22.85 23.64 -5.18
CA THR A 582 -22.54 23.54 -3.75
C THR A 582 -23.47 22.53 -3.07
N THR A 583 -22.91 21.62 -2.28
CA THR A 583 -23.66 20.69 -1.41
C THR A 583 -23.36 20.96 0.06
N LEU A 584 -24.11 20.33 0.98
CA LEU A 584 -23.91 20.48 2.43
C LEU A 584 -22.51 20.05 2.94
N MET A 585 -21.75 19.28 2.17
CA MET A 585 -20.45 18.70 2.60
C MET A 585 -19.27 19.02 1.67
N ALA A 586 -19.51 19.48 0.44
CA ALA A 586 -18.47 19.77 -0.54
C ALA A 586 -18.93 20.76 -1.62
N VAL A 587 -17.97 21.48 -2.19
CA VAL A 587 -18.14 22.22 -3.45
C VAL A 587 -17.73 21.32 -4.61
N ARG A 588 -18.63 21.11 -5.56
CA ARG A 588 -18.38 20.29 -6.75
C ARG A 588 -18.20 21.19 -7.97
N CYS A 589 -17.09 21.05 -8.67
CA CYS A 589 -16.81 21.76 -9.91
C CYS A 589 -16.91 20.76 -11.08
N ALA A 590 -17.64 21.10 -12.14
CA ALA A 590 -17.75 20.29 -13.34
C ALA A 590 -17.22 21.02 -14.58
N ALA A 591 -16.51 20.32 -15.46
CA ALA A 591 -15.92 20.90 -16.67
C ALA A 591 -15.95 19.89 -17.83
N ILE A 592 -16.27 20.33 -19.05
CA ILE A 592 -16.35 19.45 -20.24
C ILE A 592 -15.16 19.71 -21.15
N PHE A 593 -14.47 18.67 -21.59
CA PHE A 593 -13.34 18.79 -22.51
C PHE A 593 -13.39 17.76 -23.63
N THR A 594 -12.84 18.13 -24.78
CA THR A 594 -12.61 17.23 -25.91
C THR A 594 -11.12 16.95 -26.01
N THR A 595 -10.72 15.70 -26.00
CA THR A 595 -9.31 15.32 -26.19
C THR A 595 -8.86 15.66 -27.61
N PRO A 596 -7.70 16.34 -27.80
CA PRO A 596 -7.18 16.62 -29.14
C PRO A 596 -6.83 15.33 -29.89
N ASN A 597 -6.99 15.35 -31.22
CA ASN A 597 -6.52 14.27 -32.09
C ASN A 597 -4.98 14.25 -32.09
N GLN A 598 -4.37 13.07 -32.06
CA GLN A 598 -2.91 12.95 -32.17
C GLN A 598 -2.42 13.66 -33.44
N VAL A 599 -1.42 14.54 -33.30
CA VAL A 599 -0.59 15.05 -34.40
C VAL A 599 0.62 14.15 -34.54
#